data_AF-A0A9E6DRZ7-F1
#
_entry.id   AF-A0A9E6DRZ7-F1
#
_cell.length_a   1.000
_cell.length_b   1.000
_cell.length_c   1.000
_cell.angle_alpha   90.00
_cell.angle_beta   90.00
_cell.angle_gamma   90.00
#
_symmetry.space_group_name_H-M   'P 1'
#
loop_
_entity.id
_entity.type
_entity.pdbx_description
1 polymer ?
#
loop_
_entity_poly.entity_id
_entity_poly.type
_entity_poly.pdbx_seq_one_letter_code
_entity_poly.pdbx_strand_id
1 'polypeptide(L)'
;ASSYLLPQPIGSAKANKMLLLSEPINAQEAFNCGLITELHGEDDFDSFIVSKAQKIANMPAEAILRTKALIRKNNVAISARIDEELTDFSDLLSQDEFIAIAQNFINKK
;
A
#
# COMPACT_ATOMS: atom_id res chain seq x y z
N ALA A 1 3.94 -5.67 5.89
CA ALA A 1 4.56 -4.49 6.52
C ALA A 1 3.77 -3.20 6.22
N SER A 2 2.44 -3.24 6.26
CA SER A 2 1.63 -2.02 6.02
C SER A 2 1.84 -0.98 7.13
N SER A 3 2.07 -1.44 8.37
CA SER A 3 2.37 -0.59 9.52
C SER A 3 3.71 0.16 9.39
N TYR A 4 4.61 -0.28 8.49
CA TYR A 4 5.90 0.37 8.23
C TYR A 4 5.91 1.16 6.92
N LEU A 5 5.29 0.64 5.87
CA LEU A 5 5.33 1.24 4.53
C LEU A 5 4.34 2.40 4.38
N LEU A 6 3.14 2.28 4.94
CA LEU A 6 2.09 3.27 4.75
C LEU A 6 2.44 4.63 5.41
N PRO A 7 2.96 4.69 6.66
CA PRO A 7 3.30 5.96 7.29
C PRO A 7 4.44 6.73 6.61
N GLN A 8 5.30 6.08 5.82
CA GLN A 8 6.46 6.73 5.19
C GLN A 8 6.07 7.85 4.21
N PRO A 9 5.19 7.63 3.23
CA PRO A 9 4.72 8.70 2.35
C PRO A 9 3.70 9.63 3.02
N ILE A 10 2.77 9.11 3.83
CA ILE A 10 1.58 9.88 4.25
C ILE A 10 1.61 10.40 5.70
N GLY A 11 2.64 10.03 6.47
CA GLY A 11 2.78 10.34 7.90
C GLY A 11 1.90 9.48 8.82
N SER A 12 2.29 9.40 10.09
CA SER A 12 1.62 8.54 11.08
C SER A 12 0.16 8.93 11.36
N ALA A 13 -0.18 10.23 11.31
CA ALA A 13 -1.54 10.68 11.58
C ALA A 13 -2.56 10.13 10.56
N LYS A 14 -2.24 10.24 9.26
CA LYS A 14 -3.11 9.71 8.19
C LYS A 14 -3.09 8.19 8.15
N ALA A 15 -1.93 7.56 8.40
CA ALA A 15 -1.84 6.11 8.52
C ALA A 15 -2.68 5.56 9.67
N ASN A 16 -2.67 6.19 10.86
CA ASN A 16 -3.51 5.79 11.99
C ASN A 16 -5.00 5.92 11.66
N LYS A 17 -5.39 6.99 10.97
CA LYS A 17 -6.76 7.16 10.49
C LYS A 17 -7.20 5.98 9.60
N MET A 18 -6.34 5.52 8.69
CA MET A 18 -6.64 4.39 7.81
C MET A 18 -6.58 3.04 8.53
N LEU A 19 -5.56 2.80 9.36
CA LEU A 19 -5.29 1.48 9.94
C LEU A 19 -6.07 1.21 11.23
N LEU A 20 -6.26 2.22 12.08
CA LEU A 20 -6.95 2.06 13.37
C LEU A 20 -8.45 2.32 13.25
N LEU A 21 -8.85 3.30 12.45
CA LEU A 21 -10.27 3.69 12.30
C LEU A 21 -10.93 3.09 11.06
N SER A 22 -10.18 2.39 10.21
CA SER A 22 -10.66 1.83 8.92
C SER A 22 -11.34 2.88 8.03
N GLU A 23 -10.95 4.15 8.15
CA GLU A 23 -11.55 5.21 7.35
C GLU A 23 -11.00 5.20 5.92
N PRO A 24 -11.87 5.16 4.89
CA PRO A 24 -11.43 5.19 3.50
C PRO A 24 -10.85 6.56 3.16
N ILE A 25 -9.99 6.57 2.14
CA ILE A 25 -9.47 7.80 1.53
C ILE A 25 -9.91 7.84 0.08
N ASN A 26 -10.22 9.04 -0.43
CA ASN A 26 -10.47 9.23 -1.84
C ASN A 26 -9.16 9.52 -2.61
N ALA A 27 -9.21 9.49 -3.94
CA ALA A 27 -8.04 9.69 -4.79
C ALA A 27 -7.38 11.06 -4.57
N GLN A 28 -8.16 12.12 -4.37
CA GLN A 28 -7.62 13.47 -4.14
C GLN A 28 -6.83 13.53 -2.83
N GLU A 29 -7.35 12.95 -1.77
CA GLU A 29 -6.65 12.84 -0.50
C GLU A 29 -5.38 12.00 -0.62
N ALA A 30 -5.44 10.87 -1.32
CA ALA A 30 -4.31 9.99 -1.56
C ALA A 30 -3.15 10.71 -2.28
N PHE A 31 -3.47 11.58 -3.24
CA PHE A 31 -2.46 12.40 -3.92
C PHE A 31 -1.91 13.50 -3.02
N ASN A 32 -2.79 14.20 -2.30
CA ASN A 32 -2.39 15.28 -1.40
C ASN A 32 -1.46 14.79 -0.28
N CYS A 33 -1.64 13.56 0.19
CA CYS A 33 -0.76 12.97 1.19
C CYS A 33 0.42 12.18 0.60
N GLY A 34 0.60 12.15 -0.73
CA GLY A 34 1.74 11.50 -1.37
C GLY A 34 1.66 9.97 -1.46
N LEU A 35 0.49 9.36 -1.22
CA LEU A 35 0.28 7.93 -1.43
C LEU A 35 0.32 7.56 -2.92
N ILE A 36 -0.22 8.43 -3.76
CA ILE A 36 -0.18 8.31 -5.23
C ILE A 36 0.50 9.54 -5.83
N THR A 37 1.08 9.38 -7.02
CA THR A 37 1.92 10.40 -7.63
C THR A 37 1.20 11.27 -8.65
N GLU A 38 0.09 10.82 -9.22
CA GLU A 38 -0.68 11.53 -10.26
C GLU A 38 -2.18 11.13 -10.19
N LEU A 39 -3.08 12.06 -10.50
CA LEU A 39 -4.52 11.83 -10.73
C LEU A 39 -4.86 12.15 -12.18
N HIS A 40 -5.74 11.34 -12.77
CA HIS A 40 -6.26 11.55 -14.12
C HIS A 40 -7.77 11.29 -14.11
N GLY A 41 -8.46 11.84 -15.12
CA GLY A 41 -9.87 11.56 -15.34
C GLY A 41 -10.05 10.15 -15.90
N GLU A 42 -11.29 9.67 -15.95
CA GLU A 42 -11.58 8.36 -16.52
C GLU A 42 -11.30 8.32 -18.03
N ASP A 43 -11.63 9.41 -18.74
CA ASP A 43 -11.50 9.51 -20.20
C ASP A 43 -10.05 9.49 -20.71
N ASP A 44 -9.07 9.94 -19.91
CA ASP A 44 -7.67 10.03 -20.31
C ASP A 44 -6.76 8.98 -19.64
N PHE A 45 -7.25 8.25 -18.63
CA PHE A 45 -6.48 7.30 -17.83
C PHE A 45 -5.75 6.26 -18.67
N ASP A 46 -6.44 5.59 -19.61
CA ASP A 46 -5.84 4.53 -20.42
C ASP A 46 -4.70 5.05 -21.30
N SER A 47 -4.92 6.20 -21.95
CA SER A 47 -3.92 6.82 -22.81
C SER A 47 -2.67 7.24 -22.01
N PHE A 48 -2.88 7.73 -20.79
CA PHE A 48 -1.84 8.12 -19.86
C PHE A 48 -1.00 6.90 -19.42
N ILE A 49 -1.65 5.79 -19.04
CA ILE A 49 -0.97 4.55 -18.62
C ILE A 49 -0.09 4.00 -19.75
N VAL A 50 -0.62 3.94 -20.97
CA VAL A 50 0.14 3.48 -22.14
C VAL A 50 1.37 4.37 -22.37
N SER A 51 1.21 5.69 -22.30
CA SER A 51 2.30 6.65 -22.45
C SER A 51 3.40 6.45 -21.39
N LYS A 52 3.04 6.26 -20.11
CA LYS A 52 4.02 6.02 -19.03
C LYS A 52 4.71 4.67 -19.18
N ALA A 53 3.99 3.62 -19.57
CA ALA A 53 4.56 2.30 -19.83
C ALA A 53 5.58 2.34 -20.98
N GLN A 54 5.23 2.99 -22.09
CA GLN A 54 6.14 3.20 -23.23
C GLN A 54 7.38 3.99 -22.82
N LYS A 55 7.21 5.03 -22.00
CA LYS A 55 8.33 5.82 -21.47
C LYS A 55 9.33 4.94 -20.71
N ILE A 56 8.86 4.04 -19.84
CA ILE A 56 9.74 3.11 -19.10
C ILE A 56 10.34 2.05 -20.03
N ALA A 57 9.57 1.51 -20.97
CA ALA A 57 10.03 0.49 -21.91
C ALA A 57 11.16 0.98 -22.82
N ASN A 58 11.18 2.28 -23.14
CA ASN A 58 12.22 2.92 -23.94
C ASN A 58 13.45 3.39 -23.13
N MET A 59 13.47 3.19 -21.81
CA MET A 59 14.62 3.55 -20.97
C MET A 59 15.65 2.41 -20.92
N PRO A 60 16.95 2.70 -20.68
CA PRO A 60 17.96 1.67 -20.51
C PRO A 60 17.64 0.77 -19.31
N ALA A 61 17.33 -0.51 -19.58
CA ALA A 61 16.85 -1.46 -18.57
C ALA A 61 17.77 -1.57 -17.35
N GLU A 62 19.09 -1.68 -17.58
CA GLU A 62 20.08 -1.82 -16.52
C GLU A 62 20.14 -0.60 -15.59
N ALA A 63 20.02 0.60 -16.15
CA ALA A 63 19.99 1.84 -15.36
C ALA A 63 18.74 1.90 -14.48
N ILE A 64 17.57 1.51 -15.01
CA ILE A 64 16.32 1.49 -14.28
C ILE A 64 16.34 0.45 -13.17
N LEU A 65 16.81 -0.77 -13.45
CA LEU A 65 16.90 -1.84 -12.45
C LEU A 65 17.82 -1.44 -11.29
N ARG A 66 19.01 -0.90 -11.59
CA ARG A 66 19.96 -0.44 -10.55
C ARG A 66 19.41 0.71 -9.73
N THR A 67 18.80 1.70 -10.38
CA THR A 67 18.17 2.84 -9.69
C THR A 67 17.06 2.35 -8.75
N LYS A 68 16.19 1.47 -9.24
CA LYS A 68 15.11 0.88 -8.45
C LYS A 68 15.62 0.04 -7.29
N ALA A 69 16.70 -0.71 -7.48
CA ALA A 69 17.34 -1.50 -6.43
C ALA A 69 17.94 -0.61 -5.32
N LEU A 70 18.58 0.51 -5.68
CA LEU A 70 19.11 1.48 -4.72
C LEU A 70 17.99 2.14 -3.90
N ILE A 71 16.89 2.52 -4.55
CA ILE A 71 15.71 3.07 -3.85
C ILE A 71 15.13 2.04 -2.87
N ARG A 72 15.08 0.76 -3.26
CA ARG A 72 14.50 -0.34 -2.47
C ARG A 72 15.46 -0.99 -1.48
N LYS A 73 16.63 -0.41 -1.20
CA LYS A 73 17.70 -1.07 -0.43
C LYS A 73 17.28 -1.48 0.99
N ASN A 74 16.20 -0.92 1.56
CA ASN A 74 15.74 -1.19 2.92
C ASN A 74 14.87 -2.45 3.08
N ASN A 75 15.14 -3.52 2.32
CA ASN A 75 14.35 -4.76 2.34
C ASN A 75 14.36 -5.47 3.70
N VAL A 76 15.43 -5.30 4.51
CA VAL A 76 15.56 -5.97 5.81
C VAL A 76 14.51 -5.47 6.81
N ALA A 77 14.33 -4.14 6.92
CA ALA A 77 13.33 -3.57 7.83
C ALA A 77 11.89 -3.96 7.41
N ILE A 78 11.65 -4.06 6.10
CA ILE A 78 10.35 -4.49 5.57
C ILE A 78 10.10 -5.96 5.93
N SER A 79 11.09 -6.84 5.72
CA SER A 79 10.96 -8.27 6.05
C SER A 79 10.70 -8.47 7.55
N ALA A 80 11.51 -7.85 8.41
CA ALA A 80 11.33 -7.94 9.86
C ALA A 80 9.93 -7.48 10.28
N ARG A 81 9.41 -6.39 9.69
CA ARG A 81 8.05 -5.94 9.99
C ARG A 81 6.99 -6.91 9.47
N ILE A 82 7.20 -7.58 8.33
CA ILE A 82 6.28 -8.62 7.86
C ILE A 82 6.23 -9.75 8.89
N ASP A 83 7.37 -10.20 9.39
CA ASP A 83 7.43 -11.30 10.36
C ASP A 83 6.74 -10.95 11.69
N GLU A 84 6.95 -9.72 12.18
CA GLU A 84 6.22 -9.18 13.35
C GLU A 84 4.71 -9.13 13.09
N GLU A 85 4.27 -8.51 11.98
CA GLU A 85 2.84 -8.41 11.63
C GLU A 85 2.19 -9.79 11.47
N LEU A 86 2.88 -10.76 10.89
CA LEU A 86 2.35 -12.12 10.70
C LEU A 86 2.17 -12.86 12.02
N THR A 87 3.06 -12.63 12.99
CA THR A 87 2.95 -13.21 14.33
C THR A 87 1.69 -12.69 15.01
N ASP A 88 1.55 -11.36 15.13
CA ASP A 88 0.38 -10.73 15.74
C ASP A 88 -0.92 -11.11 15.02
N PHE A 89 -0.90 -11.14 13.69
CA PHE A 89 -2.06 -11.49 12.89
C PHE A 89 -2.50 -12.94 13.10
N SER A 90 -1.55 -13.88 13.17
CA SER A 90 -1.86 -15.30 13.38
C SER A 90 -2.45 -15.55 14.78
N ASP A 91 -1.92 -14.85 15.79
CA ASP A 91 -2.43 -14.93 17.15
C ASP A 91 -3.87 -14.41 17.25
N LEU A 92 -4.17 -13.31 16.57
CA LEU A 92 -5.52 -12.72 16.52
C LEU A 92 -6.52 -13.57 15.72
N LEU A 93 -6.10 -14.16 14.60
CA LEU A 93 -6.93 -15.04 13.78
C LEU A 93 -7.43 -16.27 14.55
N SER A 94 -6.66 -16.72 15.53
CA SER A 94 -6.96 -17.90 16.34
C SER A 94 -7.90 -17.60 17.50
N GLN A 95 -8.24 -16.33 17.76
CA GLN A 95 -9.12 -15.94 18.85
C GLN A 95 -10.59 -16.18 18.51
N ASP A 96 -11.36 -16.60 19.51
CA ASP A 96 -12.81 -16.78 19.39
C ASP A 96 -13.53 -15.49 18.96
N GLU A 97 -13.03 -14.33 19.42
CA GLU A 97 -13.55 -13.02 19.04
C GLU A 97 -13.49 -12.81 17.52
N PHE A 98 -12.35 -13.13 16.89
CA PHE A 98 -12.20 -13.02 15.44
C PHE A 98 -13.21 -13.93 14.72
N ILE A 99 -13.33 -15.20 15.14
CA ILE A 99 -14.23 -16.17 14.53
C ILE A 99 -15.68 -15.66 14.56
N ALA A 100 -16.12 -15.14 15.70
CA ALA A 100 -17.46 -14.59 15.86
C ALA A 100 -17.72 -13.35 14.98
N ILE A 101 -16.76 -12.42 14.91
CA ILE A 101 -16.85 -11.23 14.05
C ILE A 101 -16.88 -11.64 12.56
N ALA A 102 -16.01 -12.56 12.15
CA ALA A 102 -15.91 -13.02 10.77
C ALA A 102 -17.19 -13.71 10.29
N GLN A 103 -17.80 -14.56 11.11
CA GLN A 103 -19.10 -15.19 10.80
C GLN A 103 -20.20 -14.15 10.59
N ASN A 104 -20.27 -13.14 11.46
CA ASN A 104 -21.24 -12.05 11.31
C ASN A 104 -21.02 -11.22 10.04
N PHE A 105 -19.77 -10.99 9.65
CA PHE A 105 -19.43 -10.28 8.42
C PHE A 105 -19.85 -11.07 7.17
N ILE A 106 -19.58 -12.38 7.13
CA ILE A 106 -19.96 -13.26 6.00
C ILE A 106 -21.48 -13.33 5.84
N ASN A 107 -22.22 -13.45 6.95
CA ASN A 107 -23.67 -13.57 6.95
C ASN A 107 -24.40 -12.24 6.67
N LYS A 108 -23.70 -11.10 6.71
CA LYS A 108 -24.24 -9.76 6.41
C LYS A 108 -24.07 -9.35 4.95
N LYS A 109 -23.59 -10.25 4.07
CA LYS A 109 -23.62 -10.06 2.61
C LYS A 109 -24.92 -10.56 2.00
#